data_AF-A0A835J444-F1
#
_entry.id   AF-A0A835J444-F1
#
_cell.length_a   1.000
_cell.length_b   1.000
_cell.length_c   1.000
_cell.angle_alpha   90.00
_cell.angle_beta   90.00
_cell.angle_gamma   90.00
#
_symmetry.space_group_name_H-M   'P 1'
#
loop_
_entity.id
_entity.type
_entity.pdbx_description
1 polymer ?
#
loop_
_entity_poly.entity_id
_entity_poly.type
_entity_poly.pdbx_seq_one_letter_code
_entity_poly.pdbx_strand_id
1 'polypeptide(L)'
;TCDIQSKNILAPGVADPHGYWHSCKLDVTKCSPTQLNTMQGYRLEFLNALIGLRGSASRCMFSNSCYAHCQSKMQETWLRAESPILNNIVSDFNF
;
A
#
# COMPACT_ATOMS: atom_id res chain seq x y z
N THR A 1 15.72 -0.58 3.81
CA THR A 1 14.90 -1.80 3.72
C THR A 1 13.50 -1.39 3.31
N CYS A 2 12.88 -2.05 2.33
CA CYS A 2 11.45 -1.86 2.03
C CYS A 2 10.65 -2.72 3.03
N ASP A 3 9.59 -2.14 3.58
CA ASP A 3 8.77 -2.75 4.62
C ASP A 3 7.30 -2.73 4.23
N ILE A 4 6.47 -3.47 4.94
CA ILE A 4 5.02 -3.38 4.77
C ILE A 4 4.57 -2.02 5.29
N GLN A 5 3.81 -1.25 4.51
CA GLN A 5 3.30 0.07 4.90
C GLN A 5 2.44 -0.01 6.17
N SER A 6 1.77 -1.14 6.41
CA SER A 6 1.07 -1.39 7.66
C SER A 6 2.01 -1.43 8.88
N LYS A 7 3.28 -1.86 8.75
CA LYS A 7 4.23 -1.86 9.88
C LYS A 7 4.50 -0.46 10.42
N ASN A 8 4.56 0.53 9.54
CA ASN A 8 5.01 1.88 9.90
C ASN A 8 3.87 2.87 10.15
N ILE A 9 2.69 2.63 9.57
CA ILE A 9 1.59 3.62 9.58
C ILE A 9 0.32 3.08 10.26
N LEU A 10 0.07 1.77 10.16
CA LEU A 10 -1.15 1.17 10.71
C LEU A 10 -0.98 0.93 12.22
N ALA A 11 -1.98 1.31 13.00
CA ALA A 11 -2.09 1.03 14.44
C ALA A 11 -0.75 1.26 15.21
N PRO A 12 -0.27 2.52 15.30
CA PRO A 12 0.92 2.85 16.09
C PRO A 12 0.72 2.46 17.57
N GLY A 13 1.80 2.35 18.34
CA GLY A 13 1.71 1.89 19.75
C GLY A 13 0.74 2.69 20.63
N VAL A 14 0.54 3.97 20.32
CA VAL A 14 -0.47 4.81 20.98
C VAL A 14 -1.93 4.42 20.66
N ALA A 15 -2.19 3.87 19.48
CA ALA A 15 -3.50 3.43 19.02
C ALA A 15 -3.73 1.92 19.23
N ASP A 16 -2.67 1.15 19.47
CA ASP A 16 -2.72 -0.26 19.83
C ASP A 16 -1.85 -0.58 21.07
N PRO A 17 -2.24 -0.09 22.27
CA PRO A 17 -1.44 -0.28 23.48
C PRO A 17 -1.30 -1.75 23.90
N HIS A 18 -2.24 -2.59 23.47
CA HIS A 18 -2.30 -4.01 23.80
C HIS A 18 -1.68 -4.91 22.73
N GLY A 19 -1.22 -4.34 21.61
CA GLY A 19 -0.49 -5.08 20.57
C GLY A 19 -1.36 -6.02 19.73
N TYR A 20 -2.69 -5.82 19.67
CA TYR A 20 -3.60 -6.68 18.90
C TYR A 20 -3.30 -6.67 17.40
N TRP A 21 -2.72 -5.58 16.90
CA TRP A 21 -2.34 -5.43 15.50
C TRP A 21 -0.92 -5.88 15.20
N HIS A 22 -0.12 -6.21 16.21
CA HIS A 22 1.31 -6.49 16.03
C HIS A 22 1.57 -7.60 14.99
N SER A 23 0.93 -8.77 15.16
CA SER A 23 1.07 -9.89 14.22
C SER A 23 0.52 -9.58 12.83
N CYS A 24 -0.67 -8.98 12.76
CA CYS A 24 -1.34 -8.57 11.53
C CYS A 24 -0.52 -7.56 10.70
N LYS A 25 0.19 -6.63 11.36
CA LYS A 25 1.05 -5.66 10.68
C LYS A 25 2.30 -6.31 10.06
N LEU A 26 2.82 -7.34 10.70
CA LEU A 26 3.98 -8.07 10.19
C LEU A 26 3.60 -9.06 9.09
N ASP A 27 2.39 -9.60 9.15
CA ASP A 27 1.86 -10.62 8.24
C ASP A 27 0.34 -10.47 8.10
N VAL A 28 -0.10 -10.03 6.92
CA VAL A 28 -1.52 -9.76 6.64
C VAL A 28 -2.39 -11.02 6.74
N THR A 29 -1.80 -12.21 6.59
CA THR A 29 -2.52 -13.49 6.70
C THR A 29 -2.92 -13.81 8.14
N LYS A 30 -2.31 -13.13 9.11
CA LYS A 30 -2.63 -13.27 10.55
C LYS A 30 -3.68 -12.28 11.04
N CYS A 31 -4.20 -11.43 10.16
CA CYS A 31 -5.24 -10.47 10.52
C CYS A 31 -6.57 -11.17 10.77
N SER A 32 -7.28 -10.75 11.81
CA SER A 32 -8.67 -11.16 12.03
C SER A 32 -9.59 -10.55 10.98
N PRO A 33 -10.80 -11.10 10.77
CA PRO A 33 -11.79 -10.53 9.85
C PRO A 33 -12.09 -9.05 10.14
N THR A 34 -12.14 -8.66 11.42
CA THR A 34 -12.34 -7.26 11.81
C THR A 34 -11.17 -6.38 11.38
N GLN A 35 -9.93 -6.84 11.57
CA GLN A 35 -8.73 -6.10 11.17
C GLN A 35 -8.66 -5.93 9.64
N LEU A 36 -9.01 -6.98 8.89
CA LEU A 36 -9.12 -6.94 7.43
C LEU A 36 -10.17 -5.92 6.99
N ASN A 37 -11.35 -5.92 7.62
CA ASN A 37 -12.40 -4.95 7.32
C ASN A 37 -11.97 -3.51 7.58
N THR A 38 -11.27 -3.25 8.69
CA THR A 38 -10.71 -1.92 8.97
C THR A 38 -9.70 -1.49 7.89
N MET A 39 -8.82 -2.39 7.42
CA MET A 39 -7.89 -2.08 6.34
C MET A 39 -8.61 -1.80 5.01
N GLN A 40 -9.68 -2.54 4.70
CA GLN A 40 -10.50 -2.27 3.52
C GLN A 40 -11.22 -0.92 3.63
N GLY A 41 -11.71 -0.56 4.81
CA GLY A 41 -12.27 0.77 5.08
C GLY A 41 -11.26 1.89 4.79
N TYR A 42 -10.03 1.76 5.31
CA TYR A 42 -8.96 2.71 5.02
C TYR A 42 -8.67 2.84 3.51
N ARG A 43 -8.65 1.72 2.77
CA ARG A 43 -8.48 1.73 1.32
C ARG A 43 -9.57 2.55 0.62
N LEU A 44 -10.83 2.41 1.03
CA LEU A 44 -11.94 3.15 0.45
C LEU A 44 -11.81 4.65 0.71
N GLU A 45 -11.49 5.05 1.96
CA GLU A 45 -11.26 6.45 2.31
C GLU A 45 -10.09 7.05 1.54
N PHE A 46 -8.98 6.30 1.40
CA PHE A 46 -7.85 6.72 0.57
C PHE A 46 -8.28 6.95 -0.89
N LEU A 47 -9.01 6.01 -1.50
CA LEU A 47 -9.51 6.17 -2.87
C LEU A 47 -10.47 7.35 -3.02
N ASN A 48 -11.31 7.62 -2.01
CA ASN A 48 -12.22 8.75 -2.01
C ASN A 48 -11.46 10.08 -1.97
N ALA A 49 -10.42 10.19 -1.13
CA ALA A 49 -9.57 11.38 -1.05
C ALA A 49 -8.89 11.69 -2.40
N LEU A 50 -8.57 10.65 -3.17
CA LEU A 50 -7.97 10.78 -4.50
C LEU A 50 -8.92 11.30 -5.58
N ILE A 51 -10.24 11.28 -5.36
CA ILE A 51 -11.22 11.77 -6.34
C ILE A 51 -10.97 13.25 -6.66
N GLY A 52 -10.59 14.06 -5.67
CA GLY A 52 -10.28 15.48 -5.86
C GLY A 52 -9.06 15.76 -6.76
N LEU A 53 -8.22 14.75 -7.00
CA LEU A 53 -7.06 14.86 -7.88
C LEU A 53 -7.41 14.53 -9.35
N ARG A 54 -8.58 13.93 -9.61
CA ARG A 54 -9.03 13.53 -10.95
C ARG A 54 -9.36 14.75 -11.82
N GLY A 55 -9.27 14.59 -13.14
CA GLY A 55 -9.73 15.58 -14.13
C GLY A 55 -8.70 16.62 -14.59
N SER A 56 -7.44 16.51 -14.15
CA SER A 56 -6.35 17.37 -14.65
C SER A 56 -5.52 16.64 -15.70
N ALA A 57 -5.31 17.28 -16.85
CA ALA A 57 -4.46 16.75 -17.93
C ALA A 57 -2.95 16.78 -17.59
N SER A 58 -2.53 17.50 -16.54
CA SER A 58 -1.14 17.61 -16.11
C SER A 58 -0.81 16.75 -14.88
N ARG A 59 -1.79 16.03 -14.31
CA ARG A 59 -1.60 15.19 -13.13
C ARG A 59 -1.87 13.73 -13.45
N CYS A 60 -0.86 12.89 -13.20
CA CYS A 60 -0.97 11.45 -13.29
C CYS A 60 -0.71 10.82 -11.92
N MET A 61 -1.37 9.70 -11.66
CA MET A 61 -1.15 8.93 -10.45
C MET A 61 -1.27 7.44 -10.76
N PHE A 62 -0.36 6.67 -10.16
CA PHE A 62 -0.37 5.22 -10.21
C PHE A 62 -0.54 4.68 -8.78
N SER A 63 -1.64 3.96 -8.55
CA SER A 63 -1.92 3.27 -7.30
C SER A 63 -2.12 1.80 -7.60
N ASN A 64 -1.32 0.93 -6.98
CA ASN A 64 -1.53 -0.51 -7.03
C ASN A 64 -2.10 -1.00 -5.69
N SER A 65 -2.61 -2.22 -5.67
CA SER A 65 -3.16 -2.83 -4.44
C SER A 65 -2.08 -3.63 -3.71
N CYS A 66 -1.05 -2.95 -3.20
CA CYS A 66 -0.01 -3.58 -2.38
C CYS A 66 -0.05 -3.07 -0.93
N TYR A 67 0.47 -3.88 -0.01
CA TYR A 67 0.68 -3.47 1.38
C TYR A 67 2.10 -2.94 1.62
N ALA A 68 2.84 -2.55 0.58
CA ALA A 68 4.27 -2.23 0.67
C ALA A 68 4.56 -0.73 0.80
N HIS A 69 5.62 -0.39 1.54
CA HIS A 69 6.19 0.94 1.64
C HIS A 69 7.46 1.04 0.79
N CYS A 70 7.69 2.20 0.18
CA CYS A 70 8.85 2.48 -0.69
C CYS A 70 9.00 1.56 -1.90
N GLN A 71 7.91 0.98 -2.44
CA GLN A 71 7.98 0.00 -3.52
C GLN A 71 8.78 0.48 -4.75
N SER A 72 8.67 1.75 -5.13
CA SER A 72 9.41 2.34 -6.26
C SER A 72 10.89 2.62 -5.97
N LYS A 73 11.34 2.55 -4.71
CA LYS A 73 12.74 2.83 -4.36
C LYS A 73 13.67 1.62 -4.55
N MET A 74 13.14 0.41 -4.58
CA MET A 74 13.92 -0.82 -4.74
C MET A 74 13.63 -1.43 -6.10
N GLN A 75 14.61 -1.33 -7.00
CA GLN A 75 14.47 -1.76 -8.39
C GLN A 75 14.14 -3.25 -8.48
N GLU A 76 14.69 -4.07 -7.58
CA GLU A 76 14.45 -5.52 -7.52
C GLU A 76 13.00 -5.86 -7.18
N THR A 77 12.31 -4.99 -6.43
CA THR A 77 10.88 -5.15 -6.12
C THR A 77 9.98 -4.42 -7.10
N TRP A 78 10.47 -3.35 -7.74
CA TRP A 78 9.72 -2.55 -8.70
C TRP A 78 9.68 -3.18 -10.09
N LEU A 79 10.75 -3.87 -10.51
CA LEU A 79 10.88 -4.55 -11.80
C LEU A 79 10.74 -6.08 -11.68
N ARG A 80 10.24 -6.60 -10.55
CA ARG A 80 10.03 -8.04 -10.39
C ARG A 80 8.99 -8.57 -11.40
N ALA A 81 9.05 -9.85 -11.74
CA ALA A 81 8.11 -10.47 -12.68
C ALA A 81 6.64 -10.32 -12.28
N GLU A 82 6.34 -10.21 -10.99
CA GLU A 82 4.99 -10.03 -10.44
C GLU A 82 4.62 -8.55 -10.25
N SER A 83 5.43 -7.62 -10.76
CA SER A 83 5.16 -6.18 -10.65
C SER A 83 3.95 -5.80 -11.50
N PRO A 84 3.15 -4.81 -11.06
CA PRO A 84 1.96 -4.42 -11.80
C PRO A 84 2.34 -3.79 -13.14
N ILE A 85 1.76 -4.33 -14.21
CA ILE A 85 2.00 -3.90 -15.59
C ILE A 85 0.90 -2.93 -16.00
N LEU A 86 1.28 -1.78 -16.57
CA LEU A 86 0.33 -0.80 -17.10
C LEU A 86 0.22 -0.98 -18.62
N ASN A 87 -0.97 -1.27 -19.14
CA ASN A 87 -1.23 -1.39 -20.58
C ASN A 87 -0.27 -2.35 -21.33
N ASN A 88 0.12 -3.47 -20.72
CA ASN A 88 1.11 -4.43 -21.27
C ASN A 88 2.51 -3.85 -21.50
N ILE A 89 2.81 -2.69 -20.91
CA ILE A 89 4.14 -2.09 -20.91
C ILE A 89 4.68 -2.24 -19.49
N VAL A 90 5.81 -2.94 -19.36
CA VAL A 90 6.62 -2.85 -18.13
C VAL A 90 7.13 -1.41 -18.11
N SER A 91 6.61 -0.61 -17.19
CA SER A 91 7.07 0.76 -17.00
C SER A 91 8.48 0.72 -16.41
N ASP A 92 9.48 0.59 -17.29
CA ASP A 92 10.88 0.84 -17.01
C ASP A 92 11.03 2.34 -16.73
N PHE A 93 10.88 2.69 -15.46
CA PHE A 93 11.38 3.96 -14.96
C PHE A 93 12.90 3.81 -14.83
N ASN A 94 13.61 4.04 -15.92
CA ASN A 94 15.03 4.35 -15.84
C ASN A 94 15.15 5.72 -15.14
N PHE A 95 15.81 5.73 -13.99
CA PHE A 95 16.23 6.96 -13.32
C PHE A 95 17.31 7.68 -14.13
#